data_AF-A0A1Q7RC82-F1
#
_entry.id   AF-A0A1Q7RC82-F1
#
_cell.length_a   1.000
_cell.length_b   1.000
_cell.length_c   1.000
_cell.angle_alpha   90.00
_cell.angle_beta   90.00
_cell.angle_gamma   90.00
#
_symmetry.space_group_name_H-M   'P 1'
#
loop_
_entity.id
_entity.type
_entity.pdbx_description
1 polymer ?
#
loop_
_entity_poly.entity_id
_entity_poly.type
_entity_poly.pdbx_seq_one_letter_code
_entity_poly.pdbx_strand_id
1 'polypeptide(L)'
;MICVASAGNDSQDEKAYPAAYTTLVMGVASTSNQDQRSSFSNYGQDLVWVAAPGEGIISAYPYGTYAAGWGTSFSAPFVSGGAALIRSVVPSANQLTAAQALAHAKYISSALNNGRIDLYQAVSSVQ
;
A
#
# COMPACT_ATOMS: atom_id res chain seq x y z
N MET A 1 1.74 -5.31 16.36
CA MET A 1 2.59 -4.85 15.23
C MET A 1 1.74 -4.97 13.97
N ILE A 2 1.85 -4.00 13.05
CA ILE A 2 1.21 -4.07 11.72
C ILE A 2 2.36 -3.97 10.70
N CYS A 3 2.50 -4.98 9.84
CA CYS A 3 3.60 -5.08 8.88
C CYS A 3 3.12 -4.68 7.48
N VAL A 4 3.85 -3.73 6.89
CA VAL A 4 3.63 -3.20 5.54
C VAL A 4 4.98 -3.16 4.85
N ALA A 5 5.06 -3.62 3.60
CA ALA A 5 6.31 -3.62 2.83
C ALA A 5 6.07 -3.28 1.37
N SER A 6 7.04 -2.63 0.73
CA SER A 6 7.01 -2.33 -0.70
C SER A 6 7.14 -3.59 -1.55
N ALA A 7 6.38 -3.68 -2.64
CA ALA A 7 6.41 -4.82 -3.56
C ALA A 7 7.66 -4.88 -4.46
N GLY A 8 8.40 -3.78 -4.62
CA GLY A 8 9.56 -3.69 -5.51
C GLY A 8 9.25 -3.01 -6.85
N ASN A 9 10.29 -2.65 -7.60
CA ASN A 9 10.23 -1.69 -8.71
C ASN A 9 10.81 -2.22 -10.03
N ASP A 10 10.73 -3.54 -10.25
CA ASP A 10 11.36 -4.23 -11.39
C ASP A 10 10.37 -4.60 -12.51
N SER A 11 9.09 -4.22 -12.36
CA SER A 11 7.97 -4.60 -13.22
C SER A 11 7.83 -6.12 -13.43
N GLN A 12 8.03 -6.91 -12.38
CA GLN A 12 7.93 -8.38 -12.43
C GLN A 12 6.75 -8.91 -11.60
N ASP A 13 6.26 -10.09 -12.02
CA ASP A 13 5.40 -10.98 -11.23
C ASP A 13 6.29 -12.03 -10.53
N GLU A 14 7.11 -11.56 -9.58
CA GLU A 14 8.04 -12.40 -8.84
C GLU A 14 8.01 -12.03 -7.35
N LYS A 15 8.19 -13.02 -6.48
CA LYS A 15 8.19 -12.80 -5.02
C LYS A 15 9.36 -11.92 -4.60
N ALA A 16 9.05 -10.77 -4.00
CA ALA A 16 10.00 -9.93 -3.28
C ALA A 16 9.70 -9.97 -1.78
N TYR A 17 10.71 -10.29 -0.97
CA TYR A 17 10.57 -10.34 0.49
C TYR A 17 11.01 -9.02 1.13
N PRO A 18 10.36 -8.57 2.23
CA PRO A 18 9.36 -9.30 3.01
C PRO A 18 7.91 -9.19 2.51
N ALA A 19 7.62 -8.46 1.43
CA ALA A 19 6.25 -8.26 0.94
C ALA A 19 5.51 -9.56 0.57
N ALA A 20 6.23 -10.55 0.03
CA ALA A 20 5.69 -11.86 -0.31
C ALA A 20 5.34 -12.75 0.90
N TYR A 21 5.59 -12.31 2.14
CA TYR A 21 5.01 -12.95 3.32
C TYR A 21 3.54 -12.54 3.50
N THR A 22 2.70 -12.81 2.50
CA THR A 22 1.33 -12.27 2.35
C THR A 22 0.36 -12.64 3.48
N THR A 23 0.67 -13.65 4.29
CA THR A 23 -0.08 -14.00 5.50
C THR A 23 0.22 -13.09 6.70
N LEU A 24 1.36 -12.40 6.69
CA LEU A 24 1.88 -11.62 7.82
C LEU A 24 2.21 -10.15 7.44
N VAL A 25 2.34 -9.85 6.15
CA VAL A 25 2.78 -8.56 5.63
C VAL A 25 1.84 -8.10 4.53
N MET A 26 1.38 -6.85 4.61
CA MET A 26 0.69 -6.19 3.50
C MET A 26 1.74 -5.71 2.49
N GLY A 27 1.93 -6.47 1.41
CA GLY A 27 2.76 -6.09 0.26
C GLY A 27 2.08 -5.01 -0.57
N VAL A 28 2.80 -3.91 -0.85
CA VAL A 28 2.24 -2.69 -1.44
C VAL A 28 2.81 -2.39 -2.81
N ALA A 29 1.96 -2.46 -3.83
CA ALA A 29 2.25 -2.00 -5.19
C ALA A 29 2.02 -0.49 -5.37
N SER A 30 2.56 0.05 -6.45
CA SER A 30 2.43 1.46 -6.82
C SER A 30 1.39 1.68 -7.91
N THR A 31 0.62 2.75 -7.78
CA THR A 31 -0.28 3.26 -8.82
C THR A 31 0.07 4.68 -9.26
N SER A 32 -0.24 5.01 -10.51
CA SER A 32 -0.27 6.38 -11.02
C SER A 32 -1.53 7.13 -10.56
N ASN A 33 -1.62 8.42 -10.91
CA ASN A 33 -2.81 9.24 -10.68
C ASN A 33 -3.97 8.95 -11.67
N GLN A 34 -3.81 8.01 -12.61
CA GLN A 34 -4.88 7.50 -13.47
C GLN A 34 -5.44 6.15 -12.98
N ASP A 35 -5.16 5.76 -11.73
CA ASP A 35 -5.51 4.45 -11.18
C ASP A 35 -5.00 3.30 -12.06
N GLN A 36 -3.78 3.43 -12.57
CA GLN A 36 -3.08 2.35 -13.27
C GLN A 36 -1.92 1.87 -12.41
N ARG A 37 -1.55 0.59 -12.53
CA ARG A 37 -0.28 0.10 -11.96
C ARG A 37 0.85 0.93 -12.55
N SER A 38 1.72 1.46 -11.71
CA SER A 38 2.93 2.14 -12.17
C SER A 38 3.78 1.19 -13.01
N SER A 39 4.32 1.67 -14.13
CA SER A 39 5.06 0.82 -15.07
C SER A 39 6.20 0.03 -14.39
N PHE A 40 6.86 0.63 -13.40
CA PHE A 40 7.92 0.00 -12.61
C PHE A 40 7.42 -0.96 -11.51
N SER A 41 6.17 -0.87 -11.05
CA SER A 41 5.73 -1.62 -9.86
C SER A 41 5.74 -3.13 -10.12
N ASN A 42 6.36 -3.92 -9.25
CA ASN A 42 6.09 -5.35 -9.21
C ASN A 42 4.61 -5.61 -8.90
N TYR A 43 4.13 -6.78 -9.30
CA TYR A 43 2.72 -7.13 -9.27
C TYR A 43 2.49 -8.62 -9.00
N GLY A 44 1.23 -9.05 -8.99
CA GLY A 44 0.86 -10.45 -8.85
C GLY A 44 0.31 -10.79 -7.47
N GLN A 45 -0.58 -11.79 -7.41
CA GLN A 45 -1.33 -12.13 -6.19
C GLN A 45 -0.47 -12.76 -5.09
N ASP A 46 0.67 -13.35 -5.47
CA ASP A 46 1.62 -13.97 -4.55
C ASP A 46 2.54 -12.94 -3.86
N LEU A 47 2.51 -11.69 -4.29
CA LEU A 47 3.35 -10.59 -3.80
C LEU A 47 2.53 -9.42 -3.28
N VAL A 48 1.55 -8.97 -4.06
CA VAL A 48 0.78 -7.75 -3.79
C VAL A 48 -0.46 -8.10 -2.98
N TRP A 49 -0.59 -7.44 -1.83
CA TRP A 49 -1.81 -7.48 -1.04
C TRP A 49 -2.72 -6.28 -1.38
N VAL A 50 -2.14 -5.09 -1.56
CA VAL A 50 -2.86 -3.86 -1.95
C VAL A 50 -1.95 -2.92 -2.73
N ALA A 51 -2.50 -1.86 -3.29
CA ALA A 51 -1.75 -0.80 -3.95
C ALA A 51 -2.03 0.57 -3.33
N ALA A 52 -1.12 1.51 -3.55
CA ALA A 52 -1.29 2.92 -3.20
C ALA A 52 -0.53 3.82 -4.19
N PRO A 53 -0.85 5.13 -4.26
CA PRO A 53 -0.12 6.07 -5.11
C PRO A 53 1.39 6.01 -4.84
N GLY A 54 2.20 5.96 -5.91
CA GLY A 54 3.65 5.91 -5.78
C GLY A 54 4.39 6.63 -6.91
N GLU A 55 3.71 7.46 -7.70
CA GLU A 55 4.32 8.28 -8.74
C GLU A 55 4.27 9.76 -8.38
N GLY A 56 5.41 10.44 -8.47
CA GLY A 56 5.50 11.89 -8.24
C GLY A 56 5.10 12.27 -6.82
N ILE A 57 5.34 11.41 -5.84
CA ILE A 57 4.97 11.65 -4.45
C ILE A 57 5.93 12.68 -3.86
N ILE A 58 5.41 13.86 -3.55
CA ILE A 58 6.17 14.91 -2.89
C ILE A 58 6.26 14.59 -1.39
N SER A 59 7.48 14.53 -0.88
CA SER A 59 7.75 14.31 0.55
C SER A 59 8.88 15.21 1.05
N ALA A 60 9.04 15.26 2.37
CA ALA A 60 10.16 15.92 3.01
C ALA A 60 11.49 15.29 2.55
N TYR A 61 12.47 16.15 2.31
CA TYR A 61 13.80 15.78 1.85
C TYR A 61 14.85 16.51 2.69
N PRO A 62 16.10 16.00 2.81
CA PRO A 62 17.11 16.61 3.66
C PRO A 62 17.30 18.11 3.45
N TYR A 63 17.82 18.78 4.49
CA TYR A 63 18.11 20.22 4.49
C TYR A 63 16.86 21.12 4.38
N GLY A 64 15.73 20.67 4.92
CA GLY A 64 14.49 21.46 4.95
C GLY A 64 13.85 21.62 3.56
N THR A 65 14.09 20.67 2.67
CA THR A 65 13.60 20.73 1.29
C THR A 65 12.48 19.71 1.06
N TYR A 66 11.91 19.73 -0.15
CA TYR A 66 10.92 18.78 -0.60
C TYR A 66 11.35 18.25 -1.97
N ALA A 67 11.08 16.98 -2.23
CA ALA A 67 11.36 16.35 -3.50
C ALA A 67 10.23 15.39 -3.89
N ALA A 68 10.03 15.23 -5.20
CA ALA A 68 9.15 14.21 -5.75
C ALA A 68 9.91 12.89 -5.90
N GLY A 69 9.26 11.79 -5.53
CA GLY A 69 9.79 10.43 -5.64
C GLY A 69 8.85 9.48 -6.37
N TRP A 70 9.42 8.41 -6.90
CA TRP A 70 8.72 7.32 -7.55
C TRP A 70 9.16 6.00 -6.94
N GLY A 71 8.21 5.10 -6.70
CA GLY A 71 8.49 3.76 -6.20
C GLY A 71 7.43 3.25 -5.25
N THR A 72 7.36 1.92 -5.16
CA THR A 72 6.56 1.22 -4.14
C THR A 72 6.98 1.58 -2.70
N SER A 73 8.21 2.07 -2.50
CA SER A 73 8.69 2.67 -1.24
C SER A 73 7.90 3.91 -0.83
N PHE A 74 7.34 4.66 -1.78
CA PHE A 74 6.46 5.80 -1.51
C PHE A 74 5.00 5.39 -1.37
N SER A 75 4.61 4.23 -1.91
CA SER A 75 3.27 3.64 -1.72
C SER A 75 3.09 3.04 -0.32
N ALA A 76 4.10 2.31 0.18
CA ALA A 76 4.06 1.68 1.50
C ALA A 76 3.66 2.62 2.66
N PRO A 77 4.18 3.86 2.80
CA PRO A 77 3.79 4.75 3.88
C PRO A 77 2.32 5.21 3.82
N PHE A 78 1.66 5.23 2.65
CA PHE A 78 0.22 5.48 2.59
C PHE A 78 -0.59 4.37 3.26
N VAL A 79 -0.19 3.11 3.07
CA VAL A 79 -0.83 1.94 3.71
C VAL A 79 -0.53 1.91 5.21
N SER A 80 0.72 2.19 5.61
CA SER A 80 1.10 2.32 7.03
C SER A 80 0.34 3.45 7.73
N GLY A 81 0.18 4.61 7.07
CA GLY A 81 -0.61 5.73 7.57
C GLY A 81 -2.09 5.40 7.66
N GLY A 82 -2.64 4.69 6.68
CA GLY A 82 -4.00 4.15 6.72
C GLY A 82 -4.22 3.22 7.91
N ALA A 83 -3.31 2.28 8.15
CA ALA A 83 -3.37 1.39 9.31
C ALA A 83 -3.29 2.15 10.64
N ALA A 84 -2.47 3.20 10.73
CA ALA A 84 -2.41 4.07 11.90
C ALA A 84 -3.72 4.85 12.11
N LEU A 85 -4.35 5.33 11.02
CA LEU A 85 -5.65 5.99 11.07
C LEU A 85 -6.75 5.02 11.57
N ILE A 86 -6.80 3.79 11.06
CA ILE A 86 -7.71 2.75 11.57
C ILE A 86 -7.49 2.53 13.07
N ARG A 87 -6.24 2.43 13.51
CA ARG A 87 -5.92 2.25 14.94
C ARG A 87 -6.30 3.45 15.80
N SER A 88 -6.35 4.67 15.24
CA SER A 88 -6.82 5.84 15.97
C SER A 88 -8.32 5.80 16.25
N VAL A 89 -9.10 5.15 15.38
CA VAL A 89 -10.56 4.96 15.53
C VAL A 89 -10.85 3.70 16.35
N VAL A 90 -10.09 2.62 16.13
CA VAL A 90 -10.19 1.34 16.83
C VAL A 90 -8.87 1.05 17.57
N PRO A 91 -8.70 1.47 18.83
CA PRO A 91 -7.43 1.34 19.55
C PRO A 91 -6.89 -0.09 19.67
N SER A 92 -7.78 -1.09 19.64
CA SER A 92 -7.47 -2.52 19.69
C SER A 92 -7.10 -3.13 18.33
N ALA A 93 -7.12 -2.34 17.24
CA ALA A 93 -6.81 -2.83 15.90
C ALA A 93 -5.43 -3.50 15.84
N ASN A 94 -5.42 -4.74 15.34
CA ASN A 94 -4.22 -5.53 15.09
C ASN A 94 -3.98 -5.68 13.58
N GLN A 95 -2.99 -6.47 13.16
CA GLN A 95 -2.68 -6.74 11.75
C GLN A 95 -3.93 -7.16 10.96
N LEU A 96 -4.71 -8.09 11.49
CA LEU A 96 -5.89 -8.64 10.82
C LEU A 96 -6.97 -7.57 10.65
N THR A 97 -7.32 -6.85 11.71
CA THR A 97 -8.35 -5.79 11.66
C THR A 97 -7.95 -4.67 10.71
N ALA A 98 -6.68 -4.25 10.73
CA ALA A 98 -6.19 -3.23 9.81
C ALA A 98 -6.21 -3.70 8.35
N ALA A 99 -5.81 -4.94 8.09
CA ALA A 99 -5.89 -5.53 6.75
C ALA A 99 -7.35 -5.66 6.28
N GLN A 100 -8.27 -6.12 7.13
CA GLN A 100 -9.70 -6.21 6.77
C GLN A 100 -10.30 -4.84 6.45
N ALA A 101 -9.96 -3.80 7.22
CA ALA A 101 -10.39 -2.44 6.92
C ALA A 101 -9.81 -1.94 5.59
N LEU A 102 -8.48 -2.03 5.41
CA LEU A 102 -7.79 -1.56 4.21
C LEU A 102 -8.11 -2.38 2.94
N ALA A 103 -8.72 -3.56 3.08
CA ALA A 103 -9.22 -4.36 1.96
C ALA A 103 -10.48 -3.76 1.32
N HIS A 104 -11.13 -2.78 1.94
CA HIS A 104 -12.18 -1.94 1.32
C HIS A 104 -11.55 -0.94 0.32
N ALA A 105 -10.64 -1.43 -0.51
CA ALA A 105 -9.91 -0.68 -1.51
C ALA A 105 -10.68 -0.62 -2.82
N LYS A 106 -10.30 0.33 -3.68
CA LYS A 106 -10.84 0.45 -5.02
C LYS A 106 -10.16 -0.57 -5.93
N TYR A 107 -10.90 -1.59 -6.35
CA TYR A 107 -10.41 -2.55 -7.34
C TYR A 107 -9.96 -1.84 -8.63
N ILE A 108 -8.82 -2.26 -9.17
CA ILE A 108 -8.24 -1.75 -10.43
C ILE A 108 -8.03 -2.90 -11.41
N SER A 109 -7.29 -3.93 -10.99
CA SER A 109 -7.00 -5.11 -11.79
C SER A 109 -6.57 -6.27 -10.90
N SER A 110 -6.60 -7.49 -11.45
CA SER A 110 -6.15 -8.71 -10.77
C SER A 110 -4.68 -8.65 -10.34
N ALA A 111 -3.86 -7.84 -11.00
CA ALA A 111 -2.44 -7.65 -10.70
C ALA A 111 -2.19 -6.90 -9.37
N LEU A 112 -3.20 -6.20 -8.84
CA LEU A 112 -3.11 -5.37 -7.64
C LEU A 112 -3.96 -5.91 -6.46
N ASN A 113 -4.44 -7.15 -6.57
CA ASN A 113 -5.21 -7.84 -5.54
C ASN A 113 -6.39 -7.02 -5.02
N ASN A 114 -6.37 -6.52 -3.77
CA ASN A 114 -7.44 -5.68 -3.21
C ASN A 114 -7.63 -4.35 -3.97
N GLY A 115 -6.65 -3.93 -4.76
CA GLY A 115 -6.69 -2.67 -5.53
C GLY A 115 -6.03 -1.51 -4.79
N ARG A 116 -6.36 -0.28 -5.15
CA ARG A 116 -5.76 0.92 -4.53
C ARG A 116 -6.52 1.33 -3.28
N ILE A 117 -5.82 1.50 -2.15
CA ILE A 117 -6.41 1.87 -0.86
C ILE A 117 -7.44 3.00 -0.97
N ASP A 118 -8.56 2.87 -0.25
CA ASP A 118 -9.56 3.91 -0.07
C ASP A 118 -9.76 4.13 1.43
N LEU A 119 -9.15 5.20 1.96
CA LEU A 119 -9.17 5.46 3.40
C LEU A 119 -10.57 5.84 3.91
N TYR A 120 -11.42 6.43 3.07
CA TYR A 120 -12.79 6.73 3.47
C TYR A 120 -13.58 5.44 3.69
N GLN A 121 -13.52 4.52 2.73
CA GLN A 121 -14.18 3.23 2.86
C GLN A 121 -13.59 2.38 3.99
N ALA A 122 -12.26 2.38 4.14
CA ALA A 122 -11.58 1.63 5.20
C ALA A 122 -11.93 2.14 6.61
N VAL A 123 -12.02 3.46 6.83
CA VAL A 123 -12.43 4.00 8.13
C VAL A 123 -13.92 3.76 8.36
N SER A 124 -14.76 3.93 7.33
CA SER A 124 -16.20 3.70 7.44
C SER A 124 -16.55 2.24 7.78
N SER A 125 -15.70 1.28 7.42
CA SER A 125 -15.94 -0.14 7.74
C SER A 125 -15.66 -0.51 9.20
N VAL A 126 -15.13 0.41 10.01
CA VAL A 126 -14.74 0.16 11.41
C VAL A 126 -15.37 1.13 12.42
N GLN A 127 -16.30 1.97 11.97
CA GLN A 127 -17.14 2.85 12.80
C GLN A 127 -18.46 2.16 13.11
#